data_AF-A0A969WK59-F1
#
_entry.id   AF-A0A969WK59-F1
#
_cell.length_a   1.000
_cell.length_b   1.000
_cell.length_c   1.000
_cell.angle_alpha   90.00
_cell.angle_beta   90.00
_cell.angle_gamma   90.00
#
_symmetry.space_group_name_H-M   'P 1'
#
loop_
_entity.id
_entity.type
_entity.pdbx_description
1 polymer ?
#
loop_
_entity_poly.entity_id
_entity_poly.type
_entity_poly.pdbx_seq_one_letter_code
_entity_poly.pdbx_strand_id
1 'polypeptide(L)'
;MHTLLLQNKPRAGSSGNTWSIEVIGQDSAVRTAVKEAIRSLEHHPAKAARRSLIDMLTLIENFNFEIKYTEHFYTDDNLEGWSFILQG
;
A
#
# COMPACT_ATOMS: atom_id res chain seq x y z
N MET A 1 -3.79 -16.47 11.40
CA MET A 1 -4.01 -16.34 9.95
C MET A 1 -4.93 -15.15 9.71
N HIS A 2 -4.35 -14.07 9.22
CA HIS A 2 -4.96 -12.79 8.93
C HIS A 2 -4.91 -12.60 7.41
N THR A 3 -6.01 -12.11 6.85
CA THR A 3 -6.03 -11.68 5.45
C THR A 3 -6.07 -10.16 5.44
N LEU A 4 -5.11 -9.55 4.75
CA LEU A 4 -5.03 -8.10 4.58
C LEU A 4 -5.03 -7.75 3.10
N LEU A 5 -5.54 -6.57 2.78
CA LEU A 5 -5.39 -5.95 1.48
C LEU A 5 -4.49 -4.73 1.64
N LEU A 6 -3.34 -4.73 0.94
CA LEU A 6 -2.50 -3.55 0.78
C LEU A 6 -2.77 -2.94 -0.59
N GLN A 7 -3.07 -1.65 -0.63
CA GLN A 7 -3.34 -0.93 -1.87
C GLN A 7 -2.59 0.39 -1.84
N ASN A 8 -1.92 0.75 -2.94
CA ASN A 8 -1.54 2.15 -3.12
C ASN A 8 -2.71 2.92 -3.74
N LYS A 9 -3.01 4.08 -3.17
CA LYS A 9 -4.03 5.00 -3.67
C LYS A 9 -3.35 6.16 -4.38
N PRO A 10 -3.28 6.15 -5.72
CA PRO A 10 -2.93 7.34 -6.46
C PRO A 10 -4.08 8.36 -6.36
N ARG A 11 -3.73 9.62 -6.19
CA ARG A 11 -4.66 10.75 -6.19
C ARG A 11 -4.08 11.90 -6.99
N ALA A 12 -4.84 12.37 -7.97
CA ALA A 12 -4.57 13.62 -8.67
C ALA A 12 -4.84 14.81 -7.73
N GLY A 13 -3.88 15.72 -7.61
CA GLY A 13 -3.97 16.93 -6.80
C GLY A 13 -3.56 18.18 -7.57
N SER A 14 -3.88 19.36 -7.04
CA SER A 14 -3.57 20.64 -7.67
C SER A 14 -2.06 20.92 -7.82
N SER A 15 -1.22 20.28 -7.00
CA SER A 15 0.25 20.36 -7.04
C SER A 15 0.93 19.18 -7.75
N GLY A 16 0.14 18.29 -8.37
CA GLY A 16 0.63 17.07 -9.02
C GLY A 16 0.01 15.79 -8.45
N ASN A 17 0.60 14.65 -8.80
CA ASN A 17 0.13 13.34 -8.38
C ASN A 17 0.68 12.97 -7.00
N THR A 18 -0.16 12.34 -6.18
CA THR A 18 0.19 11.86 -4.84
C THR A 18 -0.14 10.38 -4.71
N TRP A 19 0.62 9.65 -3.90
CA TRP A 19 0.39 8.23 -3.64
C TRP A 19 0.42 7.98 -2.14
N SER A 20 -0.60 7.31 -1.62
CA SER A 20 -0.64 6.79 -0.24
C SER A 20 -0.76 5.27 -0.24
N ILE A 21 -0.53 4.62 0.91
CA ILE A 21 -0.73 3.18 1.07
C ILE A 21 -1.87 2.99 2.07
N GLU A 22 -2.82 2.12 1.76
CA GLU A 22 -3.89 1.74 2.66
C GLU A 22 -3.80 0.24 2.99
N VAL A 23 -4.14 -0.09 4.24
CA VAL A 23 -4.33 -1.48 4.68
C VAL A 23 -5.78 -1.72 5.12
N ILE A 24 -6.46 -2.60 4.39
CA ILE A 24 -7.84 -3.03 4.63
C ILE A 24 -7.83 -4.47 5.18
N GLY A 25 -8.76 -4.78 6.08
CA GLY A 25 -8.85 -6.09 6.73
C GLY A 25 -9.44 -5.99 8.13
N GLN A 26 -9.67 -7.13 8.77
CA GLN A 26 -10.18 -7.19 10.14
C GLN A 26 -9.20 -6.56 11.13
N ASP A 27 -9.73 -5.91 12.17
CA ASP A 27 -8.91 -5.41 13.27
C ASP A 27 -8.15 -6.55 13.95
N SER A 28 -6.82 -6.40 13.95
CA SER A 28 -5.86 -7.37 14.48
C SER A 28 -4.58 -6.63 14.86
N ALA A 29 -3.80 -7.19 15.79
CA ALA A 29 -2.51 -6.62 16.17
C ALA A 29 -1.59 -6.42 14.96
N VAL A 30 -1.62 -7.37 14.02
CA VAL A 30 -0.88 -7.32 12.76
C VAL A 30 -1.32 -6.14 11.90
N ARG A 31 -2.63 -5.93 11.72
CA ARG A 31 -3.15 -4.76 10.97
C ARG A 31 -2.68 -3.44 11.60
N THR A 32 -2.72 -3.33 12.93
CA THR A 32 -2.26 -2.14 13.65
C THR A 32 -0.78 -1.89 13.42
N ALA A 33 0.06 -2.92 13.53
CA ALA A 33 1.50 -2.82 13.28
C ALA A 33 1.81 -2.41 11.83
N VAL A 34 1.08 -2.96 10.85
CA VAL A 34 1.20 -2.56 9.43
C VAL A 34 0.78 -1.10 9.23
N LYS A 35 -0.30 -0.64 9.87
CA LYS A 35 -0.71 0.78 9.83
C LYS A 35 0.36 1.71 10.40
N GLU A 36 1.00 1.34 11.50
CA GLU A 36 2.10 2.12 12.09
C GLU A 36 3.32 2.17 11.16
N ALA A 37 3.67 1.05 10.54
CA ALA A 37 4.75 0.99 9.54
C ALA A 37 4.42 1.83 8.29
N ILE A 38 3.16 1.85 7.83
CA ILE A 38 2.74 2.74 6.74
C ILE A 38 2.89 4.21 7.13
N ARG A 39 2.46 4.58 8.34
CA ARG A 39 2.56 5.98 8.84
C ARG A 39 3.99 6.47 8.87
N SER A 40 4.95 5.64 9.29
CA SER A 40 6.37 6.03 9.29
C SER A 40 6.89 6.29 7.87
N LEU A 41 6.33 5.63 6.85
CA LEU A 41 6.65 5.83 5.44
C LEU A 41 5.91 7.04 4.81
N GLU A 42 4.81 7.52 5.40
CA GLU A 42 4.01 8.65 4.89
C GLU A 42 4.64 10.03 5.10
N HIS A 43 5.64 10.17 5.98
CA HIS A 43 6.32 11.44 6.23
C HIS A 43 7.35 11.85 5.14
N HIS A 44 7.47 11.11 4.04
CA HIS A 44 8.44 11.40 2.99
C HIS A 44 7.83 12.30 1.87
N PRO A 45 8.39 13.50 1.60
CA PRO A 45 7.75 14.55 0.78
C PRO A 45 7.72 14.32 -0.74
N ALA A 46 8.21 13.18 -1.23
CA ALA A 46 8.23 12.84 -2.65
C ALA A 46 7.88 11.37 -2.86
N LYS A 47 6.59 11.07 -2.99
CA LYS A 47 6.14 9.71 -3.33
C LYS A 47 5.84 9.68 -4.81
N ALA A 48 6.78 9.21 -5.62
CA ALA A 48 6.48 8.76 -6.98
C ALA A 48 5.79 7.38 -6.92
N ALA A 49 4.99 7.02 -7.92
CA ALA A 49 4.33 5.71 -8.03
C ALA A 49 5.26 4.53 -7.69
N ARG A 50 6.44 4.53 -8.29
CA ARG A 50 7.47 3.51 -8.10
C ARG A 50 7.93 3.39 -6.64
N ARG A 51 8.04 4.50 -5.92
CA ARG A 51 8.46 4.48 -4.51
C ARG A 51 7.39 3.86 -3.64
N SER A 52 6.11 4.19 -3.88
CA SER A 52 4.99 3.59 -3.15
C SER A 52 4.92 2.08 -3.33
N LEU A 53 5.23 1.57 -4.53
CA LEU A 53 5.27 0.13 -4.78
C LEU A 53 6.42 -0.54 -4.01
N ILE A 54 7.62 0.05 -4.03
CA ILE A 54 8.78 -0.46 -3.26
C ILE A 54 8.47 -0.51 -1.76
N ASP A 55 7.85 0.55 -1.23
CA ASP A 55 7.45 0.63 0.18
C ASP A 55 6.44 -0.49 0.53
N MET A 56 5.45 -0.78 -0.33
CA MET A 56 4.53 -1.90 -0.14
C MET A 56 5.21 -3.27 -0.16
N LEU A 57 6.13 -3.51 -1.11
CA LEU A 57 6.88 -4.77 -1.18
C LEU A 57 7.74 -4.97 0.07
N THR A 58 8.37 -3.90 0.56
CA THR A 58 9.15 -3.91 1.80
C THR A 58 8.29 -4.28 3.02
N LEU A 59 7.04 -3.78 3.08
CA LEU A 59 6.09 -4.16 4.12
C LEU A 59 5.72 -5.64 4.03
N ILE A 60 5.47 -6.16 2.83
CA ILE A 60 5.13 -7.58 2.62
C ILE A 60 6.26 -8.48 3.15
N GLU A 61 7.51 -8.15 2.81
CA GLU A 61 8.69 -8.88 3.27
C GLU A 61 8.88 -8.79 4.78
N ASN A 62 8.84 -7.58 5.36
CA ASN A 62 9.08 -7.36 6.79
C ASN A 62 8.10 -8.10 7.71
N PHE A 63 6.84 -8.23 7.28
CA PHE A 63 5.80 -8.92 8.03
C PHE A 63 5.64 -10.40 7.63
N ASN A 64 6.49 -10.91 6.73
CA ASN A 64 6.45 -12.27 6.20
C ASN A 64 5.08 -12.66 5.63
N PHE A 65 4.42 -11.75 4.93
CA PHE A 65 3.15 -12.05 4.28
C PHE A 65 3.36 -12.84 2.99
N GLU A 66 2.46 -13.80 2.75
CA GLU A 66 2.32 -14.44 1.45
C GLU A 66 1.38 -13.63 0.57
N ILE A 67 1.82 -13.34 -0.66
CA ILE A 67 0.97 -12.69 -1.67
C ILE A 67 0.04 -13.74 -2.28
N LYS A 68 -1.26 -13.59 -2.05
CA LYS A 68 -2.30 -14.47 -2.62
C LYS A 68 -2.88 -13.95 -3.92
N TYR A 69 -2.86 -12.64 -4.10
CA TYR A 69 -3.35 -12.00 -5.31
C TYR A 69 -2.63 -10.66 -5.51
N THR A 70 -2.42 -10.31 -6.77
CA THR A 70 -1.88 -9.01 -7.18
C THR A 70 -2.70 -8.49 -8.34
N GLU A 71 -3.06 -7.23 -8.26
CA GLU A 71 -3.76 -6.51 -9.31
C GLU A 71 -3.05 -5.21 -9.61
N HIS A 72 -2.83 -4.98 -10.89
CA HIS A 72 -2.34 -3.73 -11.45
C HIS A 72 -3.52 -3.04 -12.15
N PHE A 73 -3.76 -1.78 -11.82
CA PHE A 73 -4.91 -1.02 -12.33
C PHE A 73 -4.53 0.42 -12.64
N TYR A 74 -5.38 1.07 -13.44
CA TYR A 74 -5.32 2.50 -13.70
C TYR A 74 -6.58 3.16 -13.13
N THR A 75 -6.42 4.34 -12.53
CA THR A 75 -7.58 5.16 -12.14
C THR A 75 -8.17 5.88 -13.34
N ASP A 76 -9.34 6.50 -13.15
CA ASP A 76 -10.00 7.35 -14.17
C ASP A 76 -9.11 8.51 -14.65
N ASP A 77 -8.20 8.98 -13.78
CA ASP A 77 -7.18 10.00 -14.10
C ASP A 77 -5.93 9.41 -14.80
N ASN A 78 -6.00 8.17 -15.26
CA ASN A 78 -4.90 7.41 -15.86
C ASN A 78 -3.66 7.28 -14.95
N LEU A 79 -3.87 7.22 -13.63
CA LEU A 79 -2.78 7.01 -12.67
C LEU A 79 -2.62 5.53 -12.35
N GLU A 80 -1.36 5.09 -12.32
CA GLU A 80 -1.00 3.70 -12.03
C GLU A 80 -1.17 3.36 -10.55
N GLY A 81 -1.81 2.23 -10.27
CA GLY A 81 -2.06 1.68 -8.95
C GLY A 81 -1.89 0.15 -8.90
N TRP A 82 -1.72 -0.36 -7.69
CA TRP A 82 -1.40 -1.73 -7.33
C TRP A 82 -2.15 -2.13 -6.06
N SER A 83 -2.72 -3.32 -6.07
CA SER A 83 -3.43 -3.94 -4.95
C SER A 83 -2.89 -5.35 -4.70
N PHE A 84 -2.69 -5.70 -3.44
CA PHE A 84 -2.18 -7.00 -2.99
C PHE A 84 -3.10 -7.60 -1.93
N ILE A 85 -3.57 -8.83 -2.15
CA ILE A 85 -4.21 -9.62 -1.08
C ILE A 85 -3.12 -10.47 -0.43
N LEU A 86 -2.98 -10.33 0.87
CA LEU A 86 -1.92 -10.89 1.68
C LEU A 86 -2.47 -11.86 2.73
N GLN A 87 -1.73 -12.92 3.02
CA GLN A 87 -2.05 -13.88 4.07
C GLN A 87 -0.82 -14.12 4.97
N GLY A 88 -1.02 -14.11 6.30
CA GLY A 88 0.02 -14.36 7.30
C GLY A 88 -0.54 -14.66 8.69
#